data_AF-A0A1Q8E6G5-F1
#
_entry.id   AF-A0A1Q8E6G5-F1
#
_cell.length_a   1.000
_cell.length_b   1.000
_cell.length_c   1.000
_cell.angle_alpha   90.00
_cell.angle_beta   90.00
_cell.angle_gamma   90.00
#
_symmetry.space_group_name_H-M   'P 1'
#
loop_
_entity.id
_entity.type
_entity.pdbx_description
1 polymer ?
#
loop_
_entity_poly.entity_id
_entity_poly.type
_entity_poly.pdbx_seq_one_letter_code
_entity_poly.pdbx_strand_id
1 'polypeptide(L)'
;MSFQYTDKQLNILNQGENVYSVNENYAKRKDFDILTNSESPHVGESNTIEIDKQEFRVIKVYSDPETGFDGMAVAPIVNGEPDFSSVAVIAAATDIQSVDTMTAVFGDSDGKKSQGYYLSRQ
;
A
#
# COMPACT_ATOMS: atom_id res chain seq x y z
N MET A 1 -11.70 -13.46 -21.03
CA MET A 1 -12.52 -12.51 -20.25
C MET A 1 -11.57 -11.84 -19.28
N SER A 2 -11.59 -10.51 -19.18
CA SER A 2 -10.85 -9.81 -18.14
C SER A 2 -11.54 -10.00 -16.79
N PHE A 3 -10.75 -10.19 -15.74
CA PHE A 3 -11.26 -10.17 -14.37
C PHE A 3 -11.77 -8.76 -14.04
N GLN A 4 -12.92 -8.68 -13.37
CA GLN A 4 -13.49 -7.42 -12.92
C GLN A 4 -13.38 -7.37 -11.40
N TYR A 5 -12.62 -6.41 -10.89
CA TYR A 5 -12.53 -6.17 -9.46
C TYR A 5 -13.85 -5.65 -8.94
N THR A 6 -14.25 -6.14 -7.78
CA THR A 6 -15.33 -5.53 -7.00
C THR A 6 -14.80 -4.34 -6.21
N ASP A 7 -15.66 -3.35 -5.95
CA ASP A 7 -15.32 -2.22 -5.08
C ASP A 7 -14.83 -2.68 -3.70
N LYS A 8 -15.41 -3.78 -3.19
CA LYS A 8 -14.98 -4.41 -1.94
C LYS A 8 -13.53 -4.89 -2.01
N GLN A 9 -13.14 -5.59 -3.08
CA GLN A 9 -11.76 -6.06 -3.26
C GLN A 9 -10.78 -4.89 -3.34
N LEU A 10 -11.10 -3.85 -4.13
CA LEU A 10 -10.24 -2.67 -4.22
C LEU A 10 -10.12 -1.93 -2.89
N ASN A 11 -11.22 -1.81 -2.15
CA ASN A 11 -11.21 -1.19 -0.83
C ASN A 11 -10.38 -1.99 0.18
N ILE A 12 -10.46 -3.32 0.18
CA ILE A 12 -9.65 -4.17 1.07
C ILE A 12 -8.16 -4.07 0.70
N LEU A 13 -7.81 -4.10 -0.59
CA LEU A 13 -6.43 -3.90 -1.04
C LEU A 13 -5.85 -2.55 -0.61
N ASN A 14 -6.70 -1.52 -0.45
CA ASN A 14 -6.33 -0.20 0.02
C ASN A 14 -6.37 -0.02 1.56
N GLN A 15 -6.33 -1.10 2.32
CA GLN A 15 -6.31 -1.06 3.79
C GLN A 15 -4.95 -1.41 4.38
N GLY A 16 -4.84 -1.20 5.71
CA GLY A 16 -3.64 -1.35 6.50
C GLY A 16 -2.86 -2.64 6.24
N GLU A 17 -3.50 -3.80 6.28
CA GLU A 17 -2.84 -5.10 6.09
C GLU A 17 -2.28 -5.30 4.67
N ASN A 18 -2.74 -4.51 3.70
CA ASN A 18 -2.40 -4.64 2.29
C ASN A 18 -1.43 -3.55 1.83
N VAL A 19 -1.89 -2.49 1.15
CA VAL A 19 -1.01 -1.48 0.53
C VAL A 19 0.04 -0.89 1.48
N TYR A 20 -0.26 -0.74 2.77
CA TYR A 20 0.70 -0.24 3.76
C TYR A 20 1.72 -1.29 4.24
N SER A 21 1.42 -2.58 4.13
CA SER A 21 2.35 -3.68 4.46
C SER A 21 3.48 -3.84 3.44
N VAL A 22 3.44 -3.09 2.33
CA VAL A 22 4.61 -2.89 1.47
C VAL A 22 5.74 -2.18 2.22
N ASN A 23 5.40 -1.34 3.19
CA ASN A 23 6.37 -0.68 4.05
C ASN A 23 6.79 -1.62 5.19
N GLU A 24 8.03 -2.06 5.16
CA GLU A 24 8.61 -2.97 6.16
C GLU A 24 8.44 -2.48 7.61
N ASN A 25 8.61 -1.17 7.85
CA ASN A 25 8.47 -0.60 9.19
C ASN A 25 7.01 -0.61 9.67
N TYR A 26 6.05 -0.41 8.75
CA TYR A 26 4.63 -0.49 9.08
C TYR A 26 4.23 -1.95 9.37
N ALA A 27 4.57 -2.88 8.47
CA ALA A 27 4.26 -4.30 8.60
C ALA A 27 4.78 -4.87 9.92
N LYS A 28 6.07 -4.64 10.23
CA LYS A 28 6.70 -5.09 11.48
C LYS A 28 6.05 -4.53 12.75
N ARG A 29 5.63 -3.26 12.73
CA ARG A 29 4.95 -2.64 13.90
C ARG A 29 3.56 -3.20 14.15
N LYS A 30 2.91 -3.73 13.11
CA LYS A 30 1.55 -4.30 13.16
C LYS A 30 1.54 -5.82 13.21
N ASP A 31 2.71 -6.46 13.14
CA ASP A 31 2.87 -7.92 13.07
C ASP A 31 2.18 -8.51 11.82
N PHE A 32 2.32 -7.81 10.70
CA PHE A 32 1.86 -8.27 9.38
C PHE A 32 3.03 -8.78 8.55
N ASP A 33 2.72 -9.68 7.61
CA ASP A 33 3.66 -10.08 6.57
C ASP A 33 3.96 -8.91 5.64
N ILE A 34 5.21 -8.77 5.24
CA ILE A 34 5.66 -7.73 4.31
C ILE A 34 5.23 -8.13 2.90
N LEU A 35 4.47 -7.26 2.23
CA LEU A 35 4.09 -7.52 0.84
C LEU A 35 5.25 -7.24 -0.11
N THR A 36 5.64 -8.26 -0.86
CA THR A 36 6.77 -8.23 -1.79
C THR A 36 6.37 -8.76 -3.16
N ASN A 37 7.09 -8.35 -4.20
CA ASN A 37 6.97 -8.93 -5.54
C ASN A 37 8.00 -10.05 -5.80
N SER A 38 8.73 -10.50 -4.78
CA SER A 38 9.65 -11.64 -4.89
C SER A 38 8.89 -12.90 -5.29
N GLU A 39 9.46 -13.72 -6.19
CA GLU A 39 8.86 -15.00 -6.56
C GLU A 39 8.91 -16.02 -5.42
N SER A 40 9.94 -15.94 -4.58
CA SER A 40 10.16 -16.77 -3.40
C SER A 40 10.28 -15.86 -2.17
N PRO A 41 9.17 -15.48 -1.54
CA PRO A 41 9.17 -14.62 -0.36
C PRO A 41 9.82 -15.34 0.82
N HIS A 42 10.54 -14.59 1.65
CA HIS A 42 11.15 -15.11 2.88
C HIS A 42 10.10 -15.29 3.99
N VAL A 43 10.51 -15.87 5.12
CA VAL A 43 9.65 -15.94 6.31
C VAL A 43 9.28 -14.52 6.77
N GLY A 44 7.98 -14.25 6.89
CA GLY A 44 7.44 -12.91 7.20
C GLY A 44 7.26 -12.02 5.97
N GLU A 45 7.42 -12.55 4.76
CA GLU A 45 7.06 -11.90 3.51
C GLU A 45 5.95 -12.69 2.81
N SER A 46 5.09 -12.00 2.05
CA SER A 46 4.09 -12.61 1.19
C SER A 46 4.02 -11.89 -0.15
N ASN A 47 3.74 -12.64 -1.21
CA ASN A 47 3.50 -12.13 -2.56
C ASN A 47 2.09 -12.43 -3.08
N THR A 48 1.22 -12.97 -2.23
CA THR A 48 -0.14 -13.35 -2.56
C THR A 48 -1.10 -12.83 -1.50
N ILE A 49 -2.20 -12.25 -1.93
CA ILE A 49 -3.26 -11.70 -1.07
C ILE A 49 -4.55 -12.46 -1.40
N GLU A 50 -5.26 -12.98 -0.39
CA GLU A 50 -6.56 -13.64 -0.58
C GLU A 50 -7.70 -12.73 -0.10
N ILE A 51 -8.69 -12.49 -0.96
CA ILE A 51 -9.89 -11.71 -0.61
C ILE A 51 -11.11 -12.42 -1.20
N ASP A 52 -12.07 -12.78 -0.35
CA ASP A 52 -13.32 -13.44 -0.78
C ASP A 52 -13.08 -14.70 -1.65
N LYS A 53 -12.09 -15.54 -1.30
CA LYS A 53 -11.66 -16.73 -2.06
C LYS A 53 -11.05 -16.44 -3.43
N GLN A 54 -10.77 -15.18 -3.73
CA GLN A 54 -9.99 -14.77 -4.88
C GLN A 54 -8.57 -14.44 -4.43
N GLU A 55 -7.59 -15.08 -5.04
CA GLU A 55 -6.17 -14.77 -4.82
C GLU A 55 -5.69 -13.69 -5.78
N PHE A 56 -4.78 -12.85 -5.30
CA PHE A 56 -4.13 -11.79 -6.04
C PHE A 56 -2.62 -11.90 -5.88
N ARG A 57 -1.91 -11.91 -7.00
CA ARG A 57 -0.46 -11.88 -7.05
C ARG A 57 0.03 -10.44 -6.99
N VAL A 58 0.96 -10.17 -6.09
CA VAL A 58 1.72 -8.92 -6.07
C VAL A 58 2.74 -8.92 -7.21
N ILE A 59 2.59 -7.99 -8.14
CA ILE A 59 3.42 -7.86 -9.35
C ILE A 59 4.60 -6.93 -9.11
N LYS A 60 4.33 -5.83 -8.40
CA LYS A 60 5.33 -4.81 -8.09
C LYS A 60 4.93 -4.07 -6.83
N VAL A 61 5.93 -3.68 -6.07
CA VAL A 61 5.76 -2.86 -4.87
C VAL A 61 6.71 -1.66 -4.92
N TYR A 62 6.32 -0.57 -4.26
CA TYR A 62 7.14 0.61 -4.07
C TYR A 62 6.73 1.31 -2.77
N SER A 63 7.71 1.65 -1.93
CA SER A 63 7.50 2.43 -0.71
C SER A 63 8.54 3.54 -0.68
N ASP A 64 8.07 4.76 -0.45
CA ASP A 64 8.87 5.95 -0.23
C ASP A 64 8.56 6.50 1.17
N PRO A 65 9.42 6.24 2.18
CA PRO A 65 9.23 6.73 3.53
C PRO A 65 9.43 8.25 3.65
N GLU A 66 10.12 8.89 2.72
CA GLU A 66 10.33 10.35 2.75
C GLU A 66 9.08 11.10 2.34
N THR A 67 8.25 10.54 1.46
CA THR A 67 6.95 11.14 1.08
C THR A 67 5.77 10.49 1.81
N GLY A 68 6.00 9.38 2.50
CA GLY A 68 4.97 8.53 3.08
C GLY A 68 4.12 7.80 2.03
N PHE A 69 4.65 7.60 0.82
CA PHE A 69 3.93 6.95 -0.28
C PHE A 69 4.17 5.44 -0.24
N ASP A 70 3.11 4.67 -0.28
CA ASP A 70 3.16 3.21 -0.41
C ASP A 70 2.27 2.79 -1.57
N GLY A 71 2.78 1.91 -2.45
CA GLY A 71 2.04 1.47 -3.61
C GLY A 71 2.38 0.05 -4.03
N MET A 72 1.38 -0.63 -4.60
CA MET A 72 1.54 -1.96 -5.17
C MET A 72 0.69 -2.14 -6.43
N ALA A 73 1.18 -2.97 -7.34
CA ALA A 73 0.43 -3.50 -8.46
C ALA A 73 0.08 -4.96 -8.18
N VAL A 74 -1.19 -5.34 -8.35
CA VAL A 74 -1.66 -6.70 -8.14
C VAL A 74 -2.43 -7.21 -9.36
N ALA A 75 -2.32 -8.50 -9.63
CA ALA A 75 -3.08 -9.20 -10.66
C ALA A 75 -3.88 -10.35 -10.03
N PRO A 76 -5.13 -10.60 -10.42
CA PRO A 76 -5.90 -11.72 -9.90
C PRO A 76 -5.34 -13.02 -10.46
N ILE A 77 -5.29 -14.07 -9.64
CA ILE A 77 -4.94 -15.42 -10.08
C ILE A 77 -6.20 -16.08 -10.64
N VAL A 78 -6.20 -16.36 -11.94
CA VAL A 78 -7.32 -16.99 -12.66
C VAL A 78 -6.81 -18.28 -13.29
N ASN A 79 -7.44 -19.41 -12.96
CA ASN A 79 -7.01 -20.75 -13.39
C ASN A 79 -5.57 -21.10 -12.98
N GLY A 80 -5.09 -20.59 -11.84
CA GLY A 80 -3.75 -20.86 -11.32
C GLY A 80 -2.64 -19.96 -11.86
N GLU A 81 -2.96 -19.03 -12.77
CA GLU A 81 -2.00 -18.07 -13.32
C GLU A 81 -2.44 -16.61 -13.08
N PRO A 82 -1.52 -15.68 -12.81
CA PRO A 82 -1.86 -14.26 -12.73
C PRO A 82 -2.37 -13.71 -14.07
N ASP A 83 -3.55 -13.07 -14.06
CA ASP A 83 -4.09 -12.36 -15.22
C ASP A 83 -3.50 -10.95 -15.32
N PHE A 84 -2.38 -10.84 -16.04
CA PHE A 84 -1.72 -9.56 -16.32
C PHE A 84 -2.53 -8.60 -17.20
N SER A 85 -3.66 -9.05 -17.78
CA SER A 85 -4.56 -8.17 -18.54
C SER A 85 -5.47 -7.36 -17.61
N SER A 86 -5.57 -7.76 -16.34
CA SER A 86 -6.48 -7.19 -15.34
C SER A 86 -5.70 -6.74 -14.11
N VAL A 87 -4.70 -5.88 -14.28
CA VAL A 87 -3.88 -5.36 -13.17
C VAL A 87 -4.55 -4.16 -12.49
N ALA A 88 -4.62 -4.20 -11.16
CA ALA A 88 -4.96 -3.05 -10.34
C ALA A 88 -3.70 -2.43 -9.74
N VAL A 89 -3.65 -1.09 -9.72
CA VAL A 89 -2.63 -0.32 -8.99
C VAL A 89 -3.28 0.33 -7.78
N ILE A 90 -2.72 0.07 -6.61
CA ILE A 90 -3.21 0.55 -5.33
C ILE A 90 -2.11 1.42 -4.75
N ALA A 91 -2.50 2.61 -4.29
CA ALA A 91 -1.57 3.57 -3.72
C ALA A 91 -2.22 4.19 -2.49
N ALA A 92 -1.43 4.31 -1.44
CA ALA A 92 -1.75 5.01 -0.23
C ALA A 92 -0.65 6.03 0.07
N ALA A 93 -1.05 7.15 0.65
CA ALA A 93 -0.12 8.16 1.12
C ALA A 93 -0.46 8.48 2.57
N THR A 94 0.58 8.52 3.40
CA THR A 94 0.49 8.98 4.79
C THR A 94 1.09 10.37 4.89
N ASP A 95 0.35 11.30 5.48
CA ASP A 95 0.85 12.65 5.71
C ASP A 95 1.93 12.66 6.80
N ILE A 96 3.19 12.68 6.36
CA ILE A 96 4.40 12.82 7.19
C ILE A 96 4.47 14.17 7.94
N GLN A 97 3.74 15.20 7.51
CA GLN A 97 3.74 16.52 8.17
C GLN A 97 2.84 16.55 9.42
N SER A 98 1.96 15.56 9.60
CA SER A 98 0.97 15.54 10.68
C SER A 98 1.42 14.82 11.94
N VAL A 99 2.49 14.02 11.89
CA VAL A 99 2.96 13.20 13.01
C VAL A 99 4.34 13.69 13.44
N ASP A 100 4.36 14.79 14.19
CA ASP A 100 5.24 15.05 15.33
C ASP A 100 6.77 15.01 15.12
N THR A 101 7.26 14.76 13.90
CA THR A 101 8.68 14.66 13.57
C THR A 101 9.31 16.04 13.38
N MET A 102 8.56 17.02 12.86
CA MET A 102 9.00 18.42 12.90
C MET A 102 9.11 18.94 14.35
N THR A 103 8.18 18.55 15.25
CA THR A 103 8.22 18.94 16.67
C THR A 103 9.36 18.25 17.43
N ALA A 104 9.56 16.94 17.19
CA ALA A 104 10.57 16.14 17.88
C ALA A 104 12.00 16.38 17.37
N VAL A 105 12.18 16.72 16.09
CA VAL A 105 13.52 16.97 15.49
C VAL A 105 13.92 18.43 15.60
N PHE A 106 13.00 19.38 15.45
CA PHE A 106 13.37 20.80 15.35
C PHE A 106 13.03 21.67 16.55
N GLY A 107 12.29 21.17 17.55
CA GLY A 107 12.00 21.89 18.80
C GLY A 107 11.37 23.28 18.56
N ASP A 108 10.05 23.37 18.71
CA ASP A 108 9.25 24.60 18.73
C ASP A 108 9.88 25.79 17.95
N SER A 109 9.92 25.65 16.63
CA SER A 109 10.41 26.72 15.76
C SER A 109 9.33 27.01 14.72
N ASP A 110 8.54 28.03 15.03
CA ASP A 110 7.56 28.67 14.15
C ASP A 110 8.13 28.92 12.74
N GLY A 111 7.64 28.17 11.76
CA GLY A 111 8.02 28.28 10.34
C GLY A 111 6.79 28.17 9.43
N LYS A 112 6.04 29.27 9.31
CA LYS A 112 4.81 29.44 8.52
C LYS A 112 4.79 28.71 7.15
N LYS A 113 3.70 27.95 6.97
CA LYS A 113 2.80 27.85 5.79
C LYS A 113 3.39 27.34 4.46
N SER A 114 2.93 26.16 4.04
CA SER A 114 2.47 25.97 2.65
C SER A 114 1.00 25.56 2.65
N GLN A 115 0.21 26.27 1.86
CA GLN A 115 -1.22 26.01 1.68
C GLN A 115 -1.38 24.70 0.90
N GLY A 116 -1.93 23.68 1.56
CA GLY A 116 -2.37 22.45 0.90
C GLY A 116 -3.46 22.78 -0.11
N TYR A 117 -3.27 22.34 -1.36
CA TYR A 117 -4.36 22.25 -2.32
C TYR A 117 -5.25 21.08 -1.88
N TYR A 118 -6.21 21.38 -1.02
CA TYR A 118 -7.31 20.47 -0.73
C TYR A 118 -8.12 20.25 -2.01
N LEU A 119 -8.42 18.98 -2.33
CA LEU A 119 -9.59 18.68 -3.14
C LEU A 119 -10.79 19.30 -2.42
N SER A 120 -11.39 20.32 -3.05
CA SER A 120 -12.51 21.09 -2.53
C SER A 120 -13.63 20.15 -2.05
N ARG A 121 -14.16 20.40 -0.85
CA ARG A 121 -15.42 19.79 -0.41
C ARG A 121 -16.52 20.20 -1.40
N GLN A 122 -17.26 19.22 -1.92
CA GLN A 122 -18.55 19.43 -2.58
C GLN A 122 -19.60 19.86 -1.56
#